data_AF-I4N5C5-F1
#
_entry.id   AF-I4N5C5-F1
#
_cell.length_a   1.000
_cell.length_b   1.000
_cell.length_c   1.000
_cell.angle_alpha   90.00
_cell.angle_beta   90.00
_cell.angle_gamma   90.00
#
_symmetry.space_group_name_H-M   'P 1'
#
loop_
_entity.id
_entity.type
_entity.pdbx_description
1 polymer ?
#
loop_
_entity_poly.entity_id
_entity_poly.type
_entity_poly.pdbx_seq_one_letter_code
_entity_poly.pdbx_strand_id
1 'polypeptide(L)' 'MFKTVKTALIATLVATSLSGCIVEPVHPRRPPPPVEVVPVMPAPGYHWVQGHYRWGPGRWVWVPGHWRY' A
#
# COMPACT_ATOMS: atom_id res chain seq x y z
N MET A 1 -40.44 18.30 13.21
CA MET A 1 -39.36 18.25 14.21
C MET A 1 -38.54 16.96 14.16
N PHE A 2 -39.13 15.75 14.20
CA PHE A 2 -38.36 14.49 14.14
C PHE A 2 -37.58 14.25 12.83
N LYS A 3 -38.13 14.64 11.67
CA LYS A 3 -37.46 14.47 10.37
C LYS A 3 -36.19 15.32 10.23
N THR A 4 -36.22 16.57 10.68
CA THR A 4 -35.07 17.50 10.65
C THR A 4 -33.97 17.07 11.61
N VAL A 5 -34.33 16.54 12.78
CA VAL A 5 -33.37 15.96 13.73
C VAL A 5 -32.69 14.73 13.13
N LYS A 6 -33.44 13.88 12.43
CA LYS A 6 -32.89 12.67 11.79
C LYS A 6 -31.91 12.99 10.65
N THR A 7 -32.23 13.96 9.78
CA THR A 7 -31.30 14.39 8.73
C THR A 7 -30.04 15.04 9.28
N ALA A 8 -30.16 15.85 10.34
CA ALA A 8 -29.00 16.43 11.01
C ALA A 8 -28.07 15.34 11.59
N LEU A 9 -28.63 14.34 12.27
CA LEU A 9 -27.88 13.22 12.84
C LEU A 9 -27.11 12.42 11.78
N ILE A 10 -27.75 12.14 10.64
CA ILE A 10 -27.11 11.43 9.53
C ILE A 10 -25.97 12.26 8.93
N ALA A 11 -26.17 13.56 8.73
CA ALA A 11 -25.15 14.44 8.18
C ALA A 11 -23.90 14.50 9.08
N THR A 12 -24.09 14.61 10.40
CA THR A 12 -22.97 14.60 11.35
C THR A 12 -22.22 13.27 11.35
N LEU A 13 -22.94 12.15 11.28
CA LEU A 13 -22.32 10.81 11.25
C LEU A 13 -21.45 10.62 10.01
N VAL A 14 -21.95 11.07 8.85
CA VAL A 14 -21.21 11.03 7.57
C VAL A 14 -19.99 11.95 7.61
N ALA A 15 -20.12 13.18 8.11
CA ALA A 15 -18.98 14.10 8.21
C ALA A 15 -17.85 13.54 9.09
N THR A 16 -18.21 12.83 10.16
CA THR A 16 -17.22 12.25 11.09
C THR A 16 -16.45 11.09 10.45
N SER A 17 -17.10 10.26 9.63
CA SER A 17 -16.41 9.12 8.98
C SER A 17 -15.45 9.55 7.87
N LEU A 18 -15.71 10.67 7.19
CA LEU A 18 -14.83 11.20 6.14
C LEU A 18 -13.64 12.00 6.68
N SER A 19 -13.60 12.34 7.97
CA SER A 19 -12.56 13.22 8.54
C SER A 19 -11.26 12.48 8.93
N GLY A 20 -11.18 11.17 8.75
CA GLY A 20 -9.99 10.38 9.06
C GLY A 20 -8.89 10.53 8.01
N CYS A 21 -7.91 11.41 8.24
CA CYS A 21 -6.66 11.40 7.48
C CYS A 21 -5.66 10.46 8.15
N ILE A 22 -5.39 9.30 7.53
CA ILE A 22 -4.29 8.43 7.95
C ILE A 22 -3.03 8.89 7.22
N VAL A 23 -2.11 9.51 7.97
CA VAL A 23 -0.76 9.83 7.47
C VAL A 23 0.14 8.66 7.85
N GLU A 24 0.70 7.98 6.84
CA GLU A 24 1.72 6.96 7.06
C GLU A 24 2.91 7.59 7.83
N PRO A 25 3.38 6.98 8.94
CA PRO A 25 4.55 7.47 9.66
C PRO A 25 5.76 7.64 8.74
N VAL A 26 6.59 8.65 9.02
CA VAL A 26 7.83 8.84 8.26
C VAL A 26 8.77 7.68 8.53
N HIS A 27 9.13 6.96 7.48
CA HIS A 27 10.10 5.87 7.55
C HIS A 27 11.52 6.37 7.26
N PRO A 28 12.57 5.74 7.84
CA PRO A 28 13.96 6.03 7.49
C PRO A 28 14.20 5.86 5.98
N ARG A 29 15.29 6.43 5.45
CA ARG A 29 15.66 6.20 4.05
C ARG A 29 15.88 4.71 3.78
N ARG A 30 15.41 4.27 2.60
CA ARG A 30 15.62 2.91 2.11
C ARG A 30 17.12 2.65 1.89
N PRO A 31 17.63 1.47 2.26
CA PRO A 31 18.97 1.06 1.85
C PRO A 31 19.05 0.87 0.32
N PRO A 32 20.25 0.83 -0.25
CA PRO A 32 20.43 0.46 -1.65
C PRO A 32 19.85 -0.94 -1.94
N PRO A 33 19.09 -1.11 -3.03
CA PRO A 33 18.58 -2.42 -3.42
C PRO A 33 19.70 -3.47 -3.52
N PRO A 34 19.47 -4.70 -3.04
CA PRO A 34 20.40 -5.79 -3.28
C PRO A 34 20.46 -6.09 -4.78
N VAL A 35 21.56 -6.69 -5.23
CA VAL A 35 21.67 -7.21 -6.59
C VAL A 35 20.75 -8.42 -6.71
N GLU A 36 19.72 -8.31 -7.53
CA GLU A 36 18.78 -9.38 -7.78
C GLU A 36 19.21 -10.18 -9.02
N VAL A 37 19.45 -11.48 -8.82
CA VAL A 37 19.71 -12.40 -9.92
C VAL A 37 18.36 -12.83 -10.50
N VAL A 38 18.11 -12.45 -11.73
CA VAL A 38 16.89 -12.86 -12.46
C VAL A 38 17.05 -14.32 -12.88
N PRO A 39 16.19 -15.24 -12.40
CA PRO A 39 16.20 -16.63 -12.84
C PRO A 39 15.84 -16.75 -14.32
N VAL A 40 16.05 -17.91 -14.93
CA VAL A 40 15.63 -18.15 -16.32
C VAL A 40 14.13 -17.92 -16.50
N MET A 41 13.76 -17.37 -17.67
CA MET A 41 12.36 -17.19 -18.04
C MET A 41 11.65 -18.55 -18.11
N PRO A 42 10.50 -18.72 -17.44
CA PRO A 42 9.84 -20.02 -17.35
C PRO A 42 9.17 -20.45 -18.68
N ALA A 43 8.60 -19.51 -19.44
CA ALA A 43 8.01 -19.75 -20.76
C ALA A 43 7.93 -18.44 -21.57
N PRO A 44 7.73 -18.51 -22.91
CA PRO A 44 7.49 -17.31 -23.72
C PRO A 44 6.27 -16.51 -23.23
N GLY A 45 6.38 -15.18 -23.33
CA GLY A 45 5.32 -14.25 -22.90
C GLY A 45 5.45 -13.79 -21.44
N TYR A 46 6.28 -14.45 -20.63
CA TYR A 46 6.55 -13.98 -19.28
C TYR A 46 7.44 -12.72 -19.26
N HIS A 47 7.09 -11.77 -18.41
CA HIS A 47 7.86 -10.58 -18.14
C HIS A 47 8.33 -10.55 -16.68
N TRP A 48 9.55 -10.07 -16.44
CA TRP A 48 10.12 -9.96 -15.11
C TRP A 48 9.55 -8.74 -14.39
N VAL A 49 8.96 -8.95 -13.22
CA VAL A 49 8.57 -7.87 -12.31
C VAL A 49 9.69 -7.70 -11.30
N GLN A 50 10.36 -6.54 -11.30
CA GLN A 50 11.45 -6.25 -10.37
C GLN A 50 11.00 -6.30 -8.92
N GLY A 51 11.89 -6.80 -8.05
CA GLY A 51 11.70 -6.71 -6.60
C GLY A 51 11.63 -5.27 -6.12
N HIS A 52 11.08 -5.07 -4.92
CA HIS A 52 10.95 -3.76 -4.32
C HIS A 52 11.02 -3.80 -2.81
N TYR A 53 11.30 -2.65 -2.20
CA TYR A 53 11.19 -2.51 -0.75
C TYR A 53 9.76 -2.30 -0.31
N ARG A 54 9.35 -3.08 0.68
CA ARG A 54 8.12 -2.89 1.43
C ARG A 54 8.46 -2.47 2.86
N TRP A 55 7.69 -1.52 3.40
CA TRP A 55 7.78 -1.22 4.82
C TRP A 55 7.08 -2.33 5.62
N GLY A 56 7.85 -3.03 6.45
CA GLY A 56 7.37 -4.04 7.38
C GLY A 56 7.36 -3.51 8.82
N PRO A 57 7.30 -4.40 9.83
CA PRO A 57 7.31 -4.01 11.24
C PRO A 57 8.62 -3.28 11.61
N GLY A 58 8.60 -1.95 11.53
CA GLY A 58 9.69 -1.05 11.91
C GLY A 58 10.92 -1.07 10.98
N ARG A 59 10.86 -1.71 9.81
CA ARG A 59 12.02 -1.82 8.91
C ARG A 59 11.66 -2.00 7.45
N TRP A 60 12.61 -1.67 6.58
CA TRP A 60 12.56 -2.01 5.17
C TRP A 60 12.80 -3.51 4.97
N VAL A 61 11.90 -4.15 4.23
CA VAL A 61 11.99 -5.56 3.84
C VAL A 61 12.05 -5.63 2.32
N TRP A 62 13.07 -6.29 1.78
CA TRP A 62 13.16 -6.57 0.35
C TRP A 62 12.15 -7.66 -0.02
N VAL A 63 11.32 -7.39 -1.02
CA VAL A 63 10.44 -8.36 -1.64
C VAL A 63 11.07 -8.73 -2.98
N PRO A 64 11.52 -9.99 -3.17
CA PRO A 64 12.08 -10.44 -4.43
C PRO A 64 11.10 -10.27 -5.59
N GLY A 65 11.64 -9.99 -6.76
CA GLY A 65 10.92 -9.98 -8.01
C GLY A 65 10.42 -11.37 -8.40
N HIS A 66 9.51 -11.40 -9.37
CA HIS A 66 8.90 -12.63 -9.84
C HIS A 66 8.51 -12.51 -11.32
N TRP A 67 8.38 -13.67 -11.97
CA TRP A 67 7.85 -13.77 -13.32
C TRP A 67 6.33 -13.58 -13.32
N ARG A 68 5.82 -12.74 -14.23
CA ARG A 68 4.38 -12.61 -14.54
C ARG A 68 4.13 -12.88 -16.01
N TYR A 69 2.93 -13.37 -16.32
CA TYR A 69 2.44 -13.52 -17.69
C TYR A 69 1.84 -12.19 -18.14
#